data_AF-A0A6M1YG61-F1
#
_entry.id   AF-A0A6M1YG61-F1
#
_cell.length_a   1.000
_cell.length_b   1.000
_cell.length_c   1.000
_cell.angle_alpha   90.00
_cell.angle_beta   90.00
_cell.angle_gamma   90.00
#
_symmetry.space_group_name_H-M   'P 1'
#
loop_
_entity.id
_entity.type
_entity.pdbx_description
1 polymer ?
#
loop_
_entity_poly.entity_id
_entity_poly.type
_entity_poly.pdbx_seq_one_letter_code
_entity_poly.pdbx_strand_id
1 'polypeptide(L)'
;FQKALDINLPKLGPDHPDVATTYNNMANVYNAQGQHEKALEFSQKALTIRLAKLGNDHPSVATTYNNMAGVYYAQGLRDKALEFYQKALNIWQKNFKDDHPNIQIVLRNIEATRSKVLMNKELQRALRLSLEKQE
;
A
#
# COMPACT_ATOMS: atom_id res chain seq x y z
N PHE A 1 2.50 -19.97 2.19
CA PHE A 1 3.59 -19.09 1.74
C PHE A 1 4.94 -19.40 2.38
N GLN A 2 5.02 -19.74 3.68
CA GLN A 2 6.30 -20.13 4.31
C GLN A 2 7.02 -21.26 3.56
N LYS A 3 6.34 -22.38 3.26
CA LYS A 3 6.90 -23.48 2.45
C LYS A 3 7.42 -23.04 1.07
N ALA A 4 6.77 -22.06 0.43
CA ALA A 4 7.23 -21.53 -0.86
C ALA A 4 8.49 -20.69 -0.70
N LEU A 5 8.58 -19.90 0.39
CA LEU A 5 9.77 -19.14 0.73
C LEU A 5 10.95 -20.07 1.02
N ASP A 6 10.73 -21.12 1.80
CA ASP A 6 11.76 -22.10 2.17
C ASP A 6 12.33 -22.85 0.95
N ILE A 7 11.54 -23.00 -0.12
CA ILE A 7 11.98 -23.59 -1.39
C ILE A 7 12.68 -22.56 -2.28
N ASN A 8 12.09 -21.37 -2.42
CA ASN A 8 12.57 -20.36 -3.35
C ASN A 8 13.86 -19.69 -2.89
N LEU A 9 14.01 -19.44 -1.59
CA LEU A 9 15.15 -18.73 -1.02
C LEU A 9 16.50 -19.42 -1.30
N PRO A 10 16.67 -20.74 -1.02
CA PRO A 10 17.93 -21.42 -1.33
C PRO A 10 18.13 -21.70 -2.83
N LYS A 11 17.06 -21.81 -3.62
CA LYS A 11 17.15 -22.14 -5.06
C LYS A 11 17.42 -20.93 -5.95
N LEU A 12 16.77 -19.79 -5.66
CA LEU A 12 16.76 -18.61 -6.51
C LEU A 12 17.59 -17.46 -5.93
N GLY A 13 17.95 -17.56 -4.65
CA GLY A 13 18.61 -16.50 -3.90
C GLY A 13 17.63 -15.48 -3.31
N PRO A 14 18.05 -14.73 -2.28
CA PRO A 14 17.20 -13.81 -1.53
C PRO A 14 16.63 -12.65 -2.35
N ASP A 15 17.30 -12.28 -3.44
CA ASP A 15 16.91 -11.14 -4.26
C ASP A 15 16.10 -11.51 -5.51
N HIS A 16 15.59 -12.73 -5.61
CA HIS A 16 14.83 -13.13 -6.80
C HIS A 16 13.41 -12.52 -6.80
N PRO A 17 12.86 -12.08 -7.95
CA PRO A 17 11.50 -11.54 -8.04
C PRO A 17 10.40 -12.47 -7.46
N ASP A 18 10.57 -13.78 -7.55
CA ASP A 18 9.62 -14.76 -6.97
C ASP A 18 9.64 -14.79 -5.43
N VAL A 19 10.80 -14.50 -4.82
CA VAL A 19 10.91 -14.31 -3.38
C VAL A 19 10.14 -13.04 -2.98
N ALA A 20 10.28 -11.95 -3.74
CA ALA A 20 9.47 -10.74 -3.57
C ALA A 20 7.95 -11.02 -3.69
N THR A 21 7.53 -11.83 -4.66
CA THR A 21 6.13 -12.22 -4.81
C THR A 21 5.65 -13.02 -3.60
N THR A 22 6.47 -13.91 -3.07
CA THR A 22 6.15 -14.69 -1.87
C THR A 22 5.97 -13.78 -0.65
N TYR A 23 6.88 -12.82 -0.44
CA TYR A 23 6.76 -11.83 0.63
C TYR A 23 5.52 -10.94 0.49
N ASN A 24 5.21 -10.46 -0.71
CA ASN A 24 4.00 -9.68 -0.95
C ASN A 24 2.73 -10.47 -0.59
N ASN A 25 2.69 -11.77 -0.91
CA ASN A 25 1.55 -12.61 -0.57
C ASN A 25 1.44 -12.85 0.93
N MET A 26 2.57 -13.03 1.63
CA MET A 26 2.59 -13.09 3.10
C MET A 26 2.06 -11.80 3.72
N ALA A 27 2.46 -10.64 3.19
CA ALA A 27 1.95 -9.36 3.65
C ALA A 27 0.42 -9.25 3.55
N ASN A 28 -0.16 -9.66 2.42
CA ASN A 28 -1.61 -9.67 2.24
C ASN A 28 -2.32 -10.57 3.26
N VAL A 29 -1.77 -11.76 3.55
CA VAL A 29 -2.32 -12.66 4.57
C VAL A 29 -2.26 -12.02 5.96
N TYR A 30 -1.12 -11.43 6.34
CA TYR A 30 -1.01 -10.76 7.64
C TYR A 30 -1.96 -9.57 7.77
N ASN A 31 -2.14 -8.79 6.69
CA ASN A 31 -3.10 -7.70 6.70
C ASN A 31 -4.55 -8.18 6.89
N ALA A 32 -4.93 -9.27 6.22
CA ALA A 32 -6.25 -9.88 6.38
C ALA A 32 -6.48 -10.41 7.80
N GLN A 33 -5.41 -10.73 8.54
CA GLN A 33 -5.45 -11.13 9.95
C GLN A 33 -5.35 -9.95 10.93
N GLY A 34 -5.34 -8.70 10.45
CA GLY A 34 -5.16 -7.50 11.29
C GLY A 34 -3.73 -7.31 11.82
N GLN A 35 -2.76 -8.14 11.39
CA GLN A 35 -1.36 -8.04 11.79
C GLN A 35 -0.62 -7.03 10.88
N HIS A 36 -0.97 -5.76 11.01
CA HIS A 36 -0.55 -4.70 10.08
C HIS A 36 0.98 -4.46 10.08
N GLU A 37 1.64 -4.53 11.23
CA GLU A 37 3.10 -4.32 11.34
C GLU A 37 3.86 -5.41 10.59
N LYS A 38 3.44 -6.68 10.73
CA LYS A 38 4.00 -7.80 9.95
C LYS A 38 3.72 -7.63 8.46
N ALA A 39 2.51 -7.19 8.10
CA ALA A 39 2.18 -6.92 6.71
C ALA A 39 3.11 -5.87 6.07
N LEU A 40 3.41 -4.79 6.81
CA LEU A 40 4.36 -3.76 6.36
C LEU A 40 5.79 -4.30 6.29
N GLU A 41 6.25 -5.10 7.25
CA GLU A 41 7.58 -5.72 7.23
C GLU A 41 7.77 -6.58 5.97
N PHE A 42 6.83 -7.47 5.68
CA PHE A 42 6.89 -8.33 4.49
C PHE A 42 6.73 -7.55 3.19
N SER A 43 5.88 -6.51 3.17
CA SER A 43 5.79 -5.62 2.01
C SER A 43 7.10 -4.87 1.76
N GLN A 44 7.80 -4.44 2.81
CA GLN A 44 9.09 -3.75 2.69
C GLN A 44 10.18 -4.69 2.15
N LYS A 45 10.22 -5.95 2.61
CA LYS A 45 11.12 -6.98 2.04
C LYS A 45 10.86 -7.18 0.54
N ALA A 46 9.59 -7.28 0.14
CA ALA A 46 9.22 -7.38 -1.28
C ALA A 46 9.60 -6.12 -2.08
N LEU A 47 9.40 -4.93 -1.49
CA LEU A 47 9.73 -3.65 -2.11
C LEU A 47 11.23 -3.53 -2.39
N THR A 48 12.07 -3.84 -1.40
CA THR A 48 13.53 -3.79 -1.54
C THR A 48 14.03 -4.64 -2.71
N ILE A 49 13.54 -5.87 -2.83
CA ILE A 49 13.92 -6.78 -3.92
C ILE A 49 13.45 -6.22 -5.28
N ARG A 50 12.19 -5.77 -5.37
CA ARG A 50 11.62 -5.25 -6.62
C ARG A 50 12.34 -3.98 -7.08
N LEU A 51 12.68 -3.08 -6.17
CA LEU A 51 13.48 -1.88 -6.47
C LEU A 51 14.87 -2.29 -6.99
N ALA A 52 15.54 -3.22 -6.32
CA ALA A 52 16.89 -3.64 -6.68
C ALA A 52 16.97 -4.38 -8.03
N LYS A 53 15.96 -5.17 -8.40
CA LYS A 53 16.00 -6.02 -9.61
C LYS A 53 15.23 -5.48 -10.80
N LEU A 54 14.16 -4.71 -10.57
CA LEU A 54 13.24 -4.28 -11.61
C LEU A 54 13.29 -2.76 -11.83
N GLY A 55 13.86 -2.01 -10.89
CA GLY A 55 13.91 -0.56 -10.92
C GLY A 55 12.64 0.11 -10.39
N ASN A 56 12.75 1.42 -10.13
CA ASN A 56 11.74 2.20 -9.42
C ASN A 56 10.40 2.31 -10.14
N ASP A 57 10.42 2.29 -11.47
CA ASP A 57 9.24 2.49 -12.31
C ASP A 57 8.59 1.16 -12.74
N HIS A 58 8.99 0.02 -12.18
CA HIS A 58 8.37 -1.26 -12.57
C HIS A 58 6.95 -1.42 -11.97
N PRO A 59 5.94 -1.93 -12.72
CA PRO A 59 4.58 -2.13 -12.21
C PRO A 59 4.45 -2.98 -10.94
N SER A 60 5.39 -3.88 -10.68
CA SER A 60 5.44 -4.65 -9.43
C SER A 60 5.79 -3.80 -8.20
N VAL A 61 6.58 -2.73 -8.38
CA VAL A 61 6.85 -1.75 -7.31
C VAL A 61 5.57 -1.00 -6.96
N ALA A 62 4.82 -0.55 -7.97
CA ALA A 62 3.50 0.07 -7.78
C ALA A 62 2.53 -0.86 -7.04
N THR A 63 2.53 -2.16 -7.38
CA THR A 63 1.73 -3.17 -6.69
C THR A 63 2.07 -3.24 -5.20
N THR A 64 3.36 -3.22 -4.85
CA THR A 64 3.77 -3.19 -3.43
C THR A 64 3.32 -1.92 -2.72
N TYR A 65 3.51 -0.75 -3.34
CA TYR A 65 3.06 0.52 -2.75
C TYR A 65 1.54 0.54 -2.52
N ASN A 66 0.74 0.05 -3.47
CA ASN A 66 -0.69 -0.06 -3.31
C ASN A 66 -1.08 -0.98 -2.14
N ASN A 67 -0.40 -2.11 -1.96
CA ASN A 67 -0.68 -3.01 -0.85
C ASN A 67 -0.32 -2.37 0.50
N MET A 68 0.84 -1.69 0.59
CA MET A 68 1.23 -0.93 1.79
C MET A 68 0.23 0.20 2.11
N ALA A 69 -0.28 0.89 1.10
CA ALA A 69 -1.34 1.89 1.27
C ALA A 69 -2.61 1.26 1.85
N GLY A 70 -2.99 0.07 1.38
CA GLY A 70 -4.10 -0.70 1.95
C GLY A 70 -3.89 -1.05 3.43
N VAL A 71 -2.67 -1.39 3.85
CA VAL A 71 -2.34 -1.63 5.26
C VAL A 71 -2.47 -0.35 6.09
N TYR A 72 -1.89 0.77 5.64
CA TYR A 72 -2.04 2.06 6.33
C TYR A 72 -3.50 2.50 6.41
N TYR A 73 -4.28 2.24 5.38
CA TYR A 73 -5.71 2.48 5.39
C TYR A 73 -6.42 1.59 6.43
N ALA A 74 -6.06 0.32 6.58
CA ALA A 74 -6.64 -0.52 7.62
C ALA A 74 -6.33 0.02 9.04
N GLN A 75 -5.13 0.58 9.26
CA GLN A 75 -4.71 1.20 10.53
C GLN A 75 -5.33 2.58 10.82
N GLY A 76 -6.15 3.14 9.93
CA GLY A 76 -6.66 4.50 10.13
C GLY A 76 -5.71 5.62 9.69
N LEU A 77 -4.49 5.28 9.23
CA LEU A 77 -3.45 6.22 8.83
C LEU A 77 -3.68 6.73 7.39
N ARG A 78 -4.75 7.53 7.23
CA ARG A 78 -5.26 7.98 5.92
C ARG A 78 -4.25 8.78 5.10
N ASP A 79 -3.50 9.68 5.73
CA ASP A 79 -2.52 10.51 5.01
C ASP A 79 -1.36 9.67 4.45
N LYS A 80 -0.86 8.70 5.23
CA LYS A 80 0.14 7.73 4.74
C LYS A 80 -0.42 6.84 3.64
N ALA A 81 -1.67 6.40 3.76
CA ALA A 81 -2.31 5.63 2.71
C ALA A 81 -2.39 6.43 1.39
N LEU A 82 -2.77 7.72 1.45
CA LEU A 82 -2.79 8.60 0.28
C LEU A 82 -1.41 8.76 -0.36
N GLU A 83 -0.37 8.98 0.43
CA GLU A 83 0.99 9.09 -0.06
C GLU A 83 1.40 7.84 -0.86
N PHE A 84 1.14 6.66 -0.31
CA PHE A 84 1.53 5.40 -0.95
C PHE A 84 0.65 5.04 -2.16
N TYR A 85 -0.64 5.33 -2.13
CA TYR A 85 -1.49 5.21 -3.32
C TYR A 85 -1.01 6.13 -4.44
N GLN A 86 -0.60 7.36 -4.13
CA GLN A 86 -0.07 8.28 -5.13
C GLN A 86 1.25 7.76 -5.74
N LYS A 87 2.14 7.16 -4.94
CA LYS A 87 3.35 6.50 -5.46
C LYS A 87 3.01 5.38 -6.44
N ALA A 88 2.02 4.54 -6.10
CA ALA A 88 1.56 3.47 -6.99
C ALA A 88 0.96 4.00 -8.30
N LEU A 89 0.08 5.02 -8.20
CA LEU A 89 -0.55 5.66 -9.34
C LEU A 89 0.49 6.25 -10.30
N ASN A 90 1.46 7.00 -9.79
CA ASN A 90 2.50 7.62 -10.60
C ASN A 90 3.28 6.59 -11.43
N ILE A 91 3.61 5.43 -10.84
CA ILE A 91 4.32 4.36 -11.56
C ILE A 91 3.40 3.70 -12.59
N TRP A 92 2.15 3.39 -12.24
CA TRP A 92 1.23 2.76 -13.19
C TRP A 92 0.92 3.67 -14.39
N GLN A 93 0.78 4.97 -14.21
CA GLN A 93 0.58 5.93 -15.31
C GLN A 93 1.76 6.02 -16.27
N LYS A 94 2.99 5.73 -15.81
CA LYS A 94 4.17 5.66 -16.70
C LYS A 94 4.20 4.40 -17.56
N ASN A 95 3.55 3.32 -17.11
CA ASN A 95 3.65 2.00 -17.73
C ASN A 95 2.40 1.60 -18.51
N PHE A 96 1.25 2.17 -18.19
CA PHE A 96 -0.04 1.78 -18.73
C PHE A 96 -0.85 3.00 -19.13
N LYS A 97 -1.82 2.78 -20.02
CA LYS A 97 -2.84 3.77 -20.37
C LYS A 97 -3.80 3.97 -19.20
N ASP A 98 -4.44 5.14 -19.13
CA ASP A 98 -5.32 5.53 -18.02
C ASP A 98 -6.52 4.60 -17.79
N ASP A 99 -6.96 3.85 -18.81
CA ASP A 99 -8.02 2.86 -18.73
C ASP A 99 -7.60 1.54 -18.07
N HIS A 100 -6.31 1.38 -17.71
CA HIS A 100 -5.81 0.18 -17.08
C HIS A 100 -6.48 -0.09 -15.73
N PRO A 101 -6.95 -1.32 -15.45
CA PRO A 101 -7.71 -1.64 -14.24
C PRO A 101 -7.05 -1.21 -12.93
N ASN A 102 -5.72 -1.37 -12.80
CA ASN A 102 -5.01 -0.94 -11.60
C ASN A 102 -5.05 0.57 -11.36
N ILE A 103 -5.04 1.38 -12.43
CA ILE A 103 -5.17 2.85 -12.33
C ILE A 103 -6.57 3.19 -11.82
N GLN A 104 -7.60 2.55 -12.37
CA GLN A 104 -8.99 2.76 -11.94
C GLN A 104 -9.20 2.37 -10.46
N ILE A 105 -8.62 1.24 -10.04
CA ILE A 105 -8.69 0.79 -8.64
C ILE A 105 -8.00 1.78 -7.70
N VAL A 106 -6.80 2.24 -8.03
CA VAL A 106 -6.06 3.15 -7.12
C VAL A 106 -6.70 4.53 -7.05
N LEU A 107 -7.27 5.04 -8.16
CA LEU A 107 -8.01 6.29 -8.16
C LEU A 107 -9.22 6.20 -7.22
N ARG A 108 -10.01 5.12 -7.32
CA ARG A 108 -11.12 4.87 -6.39
C ARG A 108 -10.67 4.82 -4.93
N ASN A 109 -9.54 4.17 -4.65
CA ASN A 109 -8.97 4.10 -3.30
C ASN A 109 -8.52 5.47 -2.78
N ILE A 110 -7.90 6.29 -3.65
CA ILE A 110 -7.50 7.67 -3.33
C ILE A 110 -8.73 8.51 -3.01
N GLU A 111 -9.77 8.47 -3.85
CA GLU A 111 -11.03 9.21 -3.65
C GLU A 111 -11.70 8.83 -2.33
N ALA A 112 -11.87 7.53 -2.08
CA ALA A 112 -12.45 7.04 -0.84
C ALA A 112 -11.63 7.48 0.39
N THR A 113 -10.30 7.49 0.28
CA THR A 113 -9.42 7.91 1.37
C THR A 113 -9.50 9.43 1.59
N ARG A 114 -9.49 10.24 0.53
CA ARG A 114 -9.64 11.71 0.60
C ARG A 114 -10.98 12.12 1.21
N SER A 115 -12.07 11.46 0.83
CA SER A 115 -13.40 11.70 1.40
C SER A 115 -13.38 11.51 2.92
N LYS A 116 -12.77 10.44 3.42
CA LYS A 116 -12.64 10.19 4.87
C LYS A 116 -11.78 11.23 5.59
N VAL A 117 -10.69 11.70 4.97
CA VAL A 117 -9.85 12.76 5.53
C VAL A 117 -10.63 14.07 5.65
N LEU A 118 -11.36 14.44 4.59
CA LEU A 118 -12.17 15.65 4.57
C LEU A 118 -13.25 15.61 5.65
N MET A 119 -14.00 14.51 5.73
CA MET A 119 -15.06 14.33 6.73
C MET A 119 -14.52 14.41 8.16
N ASN A 120 -13.32 13.86 8.43
CA ASN A 120 -12.68 13.97 9.74
C ASN A 120 -12.31 15.42 10.08
N LYS A 121 -11.78 16.18 9.12
CA LYS A 121 -11.45 17.61 9.30
C LYS A 121 -12.70 18.45 9.55
N GLU A 122 -13.78 18.19 8.83
CA GLU A 122 -15.06 18.89 9.03
C GLU A 122 -15.65 18.61 10.41
N LEU A 123 -15.61 17.34 10.84
CA LEU A 123 -16.05 16.94 12.18
C LEU A 123 -15.26 17.65 13.29
N GLN A 124 -13.92 17.72 13.15
CA GLN A 124 -13.07 18.43 14.11
C GLN A 124 -13.38 19.92 14.15
N ARG A 125 -13.62 20.55 12.99
CA ARG A 125 -13.99 21.96 12.92
C ARG A 125 -15.33 22.23 13.58
N ALA A 126 -16.33 21.38 13.33
CA ALA A 126 -17.65 21.50 13.95
C ALA A 126 -17.58 21.36 15.48
N LEU A 127 -16.80 20.40 15.98
CA LEU A 127 -16.60 20.20 17.42
C LEU A 127 -15.96 21.43 18.08
N ARG A 128 -14.92 21.98 17.46
CA ARG A 128 -14.25 23.20 17.96
C ARG A 128 -15.23 24.38 18.08
N LEU A 129 -16.01 24.65 17.03
CA LEU A 129 -16.99 25.73 17.03
C LEU A 129 -18.11 25.53 18.07
N SER A 130 -18.45 24.28 18.40
CA SER A 130 -19.47 24.00 19.42
C SER A 130 -18.98 24.32 20.83
N LEU A 131 -17.70 24.07 21.12
CA LEU A 131 -17.06 24.40 22.40
C LEU A 131 -16.91 25.92 22.58
N GLU A 132 -16.48 26.62 21.52
CA GLU A 132 -16.34 28.09 21.52
C GLU A 132 -17.69 28.83 21.73
N LYS A 133 -18.84 28.18 21.48
CA LYS A 133 -20.18 28.74 21.73
C LYS A 133 -20.74 28.45 23.13
N GLN A 134 -20.10 27.57 23.89
CA GLN A 134 -20.49 27.21 25.26
C GLN A 134 -19.76 28.02 26.33
N GLU A 135 -18.77 28.83 25.92
CA GLU A 135 -18.03 29.81 26.74
C GLU A 135 -18.61 31.21 26.58
#